data_AF-A0A9X2YZ07-F1
#
_entry.id   AF-A0A9X2YZ07-F1
#
_cell.length_a   1.000
_cell.length_b   1.000
_cell.length_c   1.000
_cell.angle_alpha   90.00
_cell.angle_beta   90.00
_cell.angle_gamma   90.00
#
_symmetry.space_group_name_H-M   'P 1'
#
loop_
_entity.id
_entity.type
_entity.pdbx_description
1 polymer ?
#
loop_
_entity_poly.entity_id
_entity_poly.type
_entity_poly.pdbx_seq_one_letter_code
_entity_poly.pdbx_strand_id
1 'polypeptide(L)'
;MDLDAARSAEPGDSDGFDDLEDLLVVEDEPEDPDPVMVEFLVGRCRAELGVARDVLADAKMRYDAAVLGARAAGYSWGEIGNVLGVSKQQLHRRFRTRQRGRP
;
A
#
# COMPACT_ATOMS: atom_id res chain seq x y z
N MET A 1 71.48 22.11 62.10
CA MET A 1 71.07 20.70 62.18
C MET A 1 69.56 20.71 62.11
N ASP A 2 68.89 20.38 61.01
CA ASP A 2 69.35 19.64 59.84
C ASP A 2 68.71 20.15 58.55
N LEU A 3 69.59 20.32 57.57
CA LEU A 3 69.31 20.36 56.13
C LEU A 3 69.30 18.91 55.67
N ASP A 4 68.17 18.32 55.33
CA ASP A 4 68.03 17.45 54.15
C ASP A 4 66.60 16.93 54.00
N ALA A 5 66.04 17.16 52.83
CA ALA A 5 65.08 16.27 52.14
C ALA A 5 64.60 17.01 50.88
N ALA A 6 65.54 17.28 49.98
CA ALA A 6 65.17 17.52 48.59
C ALA A 6 64.59 16.23 48.01
N ARG A 7 63.37 16.32 47.45
CA ARG A 7 62.93 15.75 46.16
C ARG A 7 61.43 15.52 46.16
N SER A 8 60.68 16.49 45.66
CA SER A 8 59.38 16.22 45.04
C SER A 8 59.26 17.12 43.82
N ALA A 9 59.74 16.58 42.71
CA ALA A 9 59.31 16.98 41.39
C ALA A 9 58.48 15.80 40.89
N GLU A 10 57.20 16.03 40.59
CA GLU A 10 56.46 15.32 39.55
C GLU A 10 55.36 16.28 39.05
N PRO A 11 55.55 16.92 37.88
CA PRO A 11 54.47 17.55 37.15
C PRO A 11 53.82 16.49 36.25
N GLY A 12 52.66 15.98 36.64
CA GLY A 12 51.77 15.19 35.78
C GLY A 12 50.47 15.97 35.66
N ASP A 13 50.38 16.92 34.73
CA ASP A 13 50.02 16.69 33.33
C ASP A 13 48.55 16.28 33.19
N SER A 14 47.85 17.13 32.45
CA SER A 14 46.46 17.05 32.05
C SER A 14 46.19 15.78 31.25
N ASP A 15 45.15 15.04 31.59
CA ASP A 15 44.05 14.67 30.69
C ASP A 15 43.24 13.54 31.31
N GLY A 16 41.92 13.70 31.28
CA GLY A 16 40.99 12.74 31.85
C GLY A 16 39.56 13.12 31.52
N PHE A 17 39.32 13.49 30.27
CA PHE A 17 37.98 13.64 29.69
C PHE A 17 37.77 12.67 28.51
N ASP A 18 38.51 11.56 28.45
CA ASP A 18 38.42 10.57 27.37
C ASP A 18 37.36 9.47 27.59
N ASP A 19 36.66 9.42 28.72
CA ASP A 19 35.65 8.38 29.00
C ASP A 19 34.22 8.72 28.55
N LEU A 20 34.03 9.76 27.70
CA LEU A 20 32.71 10.14 27.17
C LEU A 20 32.51 9.82 25.69
N GLU A 21 33.52 9.24 25.03
CA GLU A 21 33.44 8.88 23.61
C GLU A 21 32.64 7.58 23.34
N ASP A 22 32.29 6.83 24.40
CA ASP A 22 31.52 5.58 24.32
C ASP A 22 30.05 5.75 24.72
N LEU A 23 29.52 6.98 24.67
CA LEU A 23 28.07 7.23 24.61
C LEU A 23 27.58 6.73 23.25
N LEU A 24 27.42 5.41 23.18
CA LEU A 24 26.80 4.62 22.14
C LEU A 24 25.92 5.50 21.25
N VAL A 25 26.45 5.91 20.10
CA VAL A 25 25.59 6.16 18.96
C VAL A 25 25.02 4.78 18.68
N VAL A 26 23.87 4.48 19.27
CA VAL A 26 22.98 3.47 18.71
C VAL A 26 22.67 4.07 17.35
N GLU A 27 23.47 3.69 16.36
CA GLU A 27 23.05 3.78 14.98
C GLU A 27 21.77 2.93 14.95
N ASP A 28 20.63 3.60 15.12
CA ASP A 28 19.32 3.06 14.84
C ASP A 28 19.34 2.83 13.33
N GLU A 29 19.96 1.71 12.94
CA GLU A 29 19.91 1.21 11.59
C GLU A 29 18.42 1.11 11.28
N PRO A 30 17.89 1.87 10.30
CA PRO A 30 16.46 1.93 10.09
C PRO A 30 16.01 0.53 9.72
N GLU A 31 15.50 -0.22 10.70
CA GLU A 31 14.85 -1.49 10.47
C GLU A 31 13.77 -1.19 9.45
N ASP A 32 13.91 -1.77 8.26
CA ASP A 32 12.87 -1.68 7.24
C ASP A 32 11.55 -2.07 7.93
N PRO A 33 10.56 -1.15 7.96
CA PRO A 33 9.39 -1.33 8.81
C PRO A 33 8.72 -2.64 8.45
N ASP A 34 8.47 -3.47 9.47
CA ASP A 34 7.86 -4.79 9.30
C ASP A 34 6.69 -4.68 8.30
N PRO A 35 6.68 -5.47 7.20
CA PRO A 35 5.64 -5.38 6.18
C PRO A 35 4.22 -5.53 6.76
N VAL A 36 4.06 -6.27 7.86
CA VAL A 36 2.78 -6.36 8.61
C VAL A 36 2.45 -5.03 9.27
N MET A 37 3.45 -4.33 9.83
CA MET A 37 3.30 -3.00 10.41
C MET A 37 3.05 -1.94 9.34
N VAL A 38 3.63 -2.04 8.14
CA VAL A 38 3.29 -1.15 7.01
C VAL A 38 1.84 -1.36 6.58
N GLU A 39 1.37 -2.59 6.52
CA GLU A 39 -0.02 -2.90 6.19
C GLU A 39 -0.99 -2.39 7.26
N PHE A 40 -0.62 -2.54 8.54
CA PHE A 40 -1.40 -2.09 9.69
C PHE A 40 -1.41 -0.55 9.85
N LEU A 41 -0.26 0.12 9.68
CA LEU A 41 -0.09 1.56 9.88
C LEU A 41 -0.53 2.39 8.66
N VAL A 42 -0.36 1.88 7.44
CA VAL A 42 -0.69 2.62 6.20
C VAL A 42 -2.05 2.21 5.63
N GLY A 43 -2.59 1.04 6.03
CA GLY A 43 -3.87 0.54 5.52
C GLY A 43 -3.86 0.28 4.01
N ARG A 44 -2.67 0.09 3.41
CA ARG A 44 -2.47 -0.01 1.96
C ARG A 44 -3.31 -1.13 1.35
N CYS A 45 -3.31 -2.33 1.94
CA CYS A 45 -4.11 -3.44 1.42
C CYS A 45 -5.62 -3.18 1.51
N ARG A 46 -6.10 -2.49 2.56
CA ARG A 46 -7.51 -2.08 2.64
C ARG A 46 -7.85 -1.05 1.57
N ALA A 47 -6.96 -0.08 1.33
CA ALA A 47 -7.14 0.93 0.29
C ALA A 47 -7.14 0.28 -1.11
N GLU A 48 -6.21 -0.64 -1.38
CA GLU A 48 -6.13 -1.39 -2.64
C GLU A 48 -7.37 -2.25 -2.89
N LEU A 49 -7.89 -2.92 -1.86
CA LEU A 49 -9.16 -3.64 -1.96
C LEU A 49 -10.34 -2.70 -2.27
N GLY A 50 -10.34 -1.49 -1.68
CA GLY A 50 -11.32 -0.45 -2.00
C GLY A 50 -11.26 -0.04 -3.48
N VAL A 51 -10.06 0.26 -3.97
CA VAL A 51 -9.81 0.61 -5.38
C VAL A 51 -10.23 -0.54 -6.31
N ALA A 52 -9.86 -1.78 -6.00
CA ALA A 52 -10.22 -2.95 -6.80
C ALA A 52 -11.75 -3.14 -6.87
N ARG A 53 -12.45 -2.94 -5.74
CA ARG A 53 -13.91 -2.97 -5.69
C ARG A 53 -14.53 -1.90 -6.59
N ASP A 54 -14.01 -0.69 -6.53
CA ASP A 54 -14.56 0.44 -7.28
C ASP A 54 -14.32 0.27 -8.78
N VAL A 55 -13.11 -0.15 -9.18
CA VAL A 55 -12.79 -0.52 -10.57
C VAL A 55 -13.70 -1.65 -11.09
N LEU A 56 -13.96 -2.67 -10.26
CA LEU A 56 -14.88 -3.75 -10.60
C LEU A 56 -16.32 -3.23 -10.79
N ALA A 57 -16.78 -2.32 -9.92
CA ALA A 57 -18.10 -1.71 -10.02
C ALA A 57 -18.23 -0.91 -11.32
N ASP A 58 -17.24 -0.07 -11.62
CA ASP A 58 -17.20 0.73 -12.84
C ASP A 58 -17.14 -0.14 -14.10
N ALA A 59 -16.34 -1.19 -14.09
CA ALA A 59 -16.27 -2.14 -15.20
C ALA A 59 -17.62 -2.84 -15.42
N LYS A 60 -18.32 -3.24 -14.35
CA LYS A 60 -19.67 -3.82 -14.42
C LYS A 60 -20.68 -2.82 -14.98
N MET A 61 -20.64 -1.56 -14.55
CA MET A 61 -21.53 -0.52 -15.05
C MET A 61 -21.29 -0.23 -16.54
N ARG A 62 -20.02 -0.10 -16.95
CA ARG A 62 -19.66 0.08 -18.37
C ARG A 62 -20.09 -1.11 -19.22
N TYR A 63 -19.90 -2.33 -18.73
CA TYR A 63 -20.37 -3.55 -19.40
C TYR A 63 -21.90 -3.52 -19.59
N ASP A 64 -22.64 -3.21 -18.52
CA ASP A 64 -24.10 -3.16 -18.58
C ASP A 64 -24.59 -2.05 -19.53
N ALA A 65 -23.98 -0.86 -19.48
CA ALA A 65 -24.28 0.24 -20.38
C ALA A 65 -23.99 -0.11 -21.85
N ALA A 66 -22.87 -0.79 -22.14
CA ALA A 66 -22.53 -1.24 -23.48
C ALA A 66 -23.55 -2.25 -24.02
N VAL A 67 -23.97 -3.22 -23.21
CA VAL A 67 -25.00 -4.20 -23.59
C VAL A 67 -26.35 -3.51 -23.87
N LEU A 68 -26.76 -2.58 -23.01
CA LEU A 68 -28.01 -1.83 -23.20
C LEU A 68 -27.95 -0.91 -24.41
N GLY A 69 -26.82 -0.22 -24.63
CA GLY A 69 -26.57 0.61 -25.80
C GLY A 69 -26.62 -0.19 -27.10
N ALA A 70 -25.96 -1.36 -27.15
CA ALA A 70 -26.04 -2.26 -28.29
C ALA A 70 -27.48 -2.74 -28.56
N ARG A 71 -28.24 -3.05 -27.50
CA ARG A 71 -29.67 -3.39 -27.64
C ARG A 71 -30.50 -2.24 -28.18
N ALA A 72 -30.27 -1.01 -27.73
CA ALA A 72 -30.95 0.18 -28.23
C ALA A 72 -30.60 0.48 -29.70
N ALA A 73 -29.36 0.17 -30.11
CA ALA A 73 -28.90 0.26 -31.50
C ALA A 73 -29.43 -0.89 -32.40
N GLY A 74 -30.18 -1.84 -31.85
CA GLY A 74 -30.83 -2.91 -32.62
C GLY A 74 -30.08 -4.24 -32.71
N TYR A 75 -28.88 -4.35 -32.12
CA TYR A 75 -28.12 -5.61 -32.12
C TYR A 75 -28.89 -6.73 -31.43
N SER A 76 -28.89 -7.92 -32.01
CA SER A 76 -29.49 -9.10 -31.40
C SER A 76 -28.65 -9.59 -30.21
N TRP A 77 -29.29 -10.33 -29.29
CA TRP A 77 -28.58 -10.95 -28.18
C TRP A 77 -27.48 -11.92 -28.61
N GLY A 78 -27.60 -12.53 -29.79
CA GLY A 78 -26.59 -13.43 -30.34
C GLY A 78 -25.33 -12.67 -30.75
N GLU A 79 -25.50 -11.56 -31.46
CA GLU A 79 -24.39 -10.70 -31.90
C GLU A 79 -23.66 -10.09 -30.71
N ILE A 80 -24.41 -9.58 -29.72
CA ILE A 80 -23.82 -9.02 -28.49
C ILE A 80 -23.05 -10.13 -27.73
N GLY A 81 -23.61 -11.33 -27.65
CA GLY A 81 -22.94 -12.47 -27.03
C GLY A 81 -21.65 -12.85 -27.73
N ASN A 82 -21.67 -12.89 -29.06
CA ASN A 82 -20.50 -13.21 -29.88
C ASN A 82 -19.36 -12.20 -29.67
N VAL A 83 -19.67 -10.90 -29.67
CA VAL A 83 -18.67 -9.84 -29.42
C VAL A 83 -18.08 -9.93 -28.02
N LEU A 84 -18.89 -10.29 -27.02
CA LEU A 84 -18.47 -10.36 -25.62
C LEU A 84 -17.90 -11.72 -25.21
N GLY A 85 -17.91 -12.73 -26.10
CA GLY A 85 -17.50 -14.10 -25.78
C GLY A 85 -18.41 -14.82 -24.78
N VAL A 86 -19.70 -14.44 -24.70
CA VAL A 86 -20.68 -15.03 -23.77
C VAL A 86 -21.88 -15.62 -24.51
N SER A 87 -22.56 -16.58 -23.89
CA SER A 87 -23.76 -17.17 -24.51
C SER A 87 -24.92 -16.19 -24.54
N LYS A 88 -25.72 -16.23 -25.61
CA LYS A 88 -26.99 -15.49 -25.75
C LYS A 88 -27.93 -15.73 -24.56
N GLN A 89 -28.00 -16.97 -24.07
CA GLN A 89 -28.89 -17.33 -22.96
C GLN A 89 -28.50 -16.62 -21.66
N GLN A 90 -27.19 -16.50 -21.39
CA GLN A 90 -26.67 -15.77 -20.23
C GLN A 90 -27.03 -14.29 -20.28
N LEU A 91 -26.84 -13.64 -21.43
CA LEU A 91 -27.25 -12.25 -21.63
C LEU A 91 -28.76 -12.07 -21.47
N HIS A 92 -29.54 -12.92 -22.13
CA HIS A 92 -30.99 -12.83 -22.07
C HIS A 92 -31.51 -13.01 -20.64
N ARG A 93 -31.00 -13.99 -19.88
CA ARG A 93 -31.39 -14.20 -18.47
C ARG A 93 -31.07 -12.99 -17.60
N ARG A 94 -29.89 -12.40 -17.76
CA ARG A 94 -29.42 -11.28 -16.93
C ARG A 94 -30.14 -9.97 -17.24
N PHE A 95 -30.40 -9.67 -18.52
CA PHE A 95 -30.90 -8.37 -18.94
C PHE A 95 -32.40 -8.33 -19.25
N ARG A 96 -33.10 -9.48 -19.36
CA ARG A 96 -34.56 -9.52 -19.54
C ARG A 96 -35.30 -8.75 -18.44
N THR A 97 -34.86 -8.83 -17.18
CA THR A 97 -35.50 -8.11 -16.07
C THR A 97 -35.16 -6.62 -16.09
N ARG A 98 -33.93 -6.27 -16.47
CA ARG A 98 -33.45 -4.88 -16.52
C ARG A 98 -34.03 -4.07 -17.67
N GLN A 99 -34.45 -4.72 -18.76
CA GLN A 99 -35.19 -4.05 -19.84
C GLN A 99 -36.67 -3.80 -19.51
N ARG A 100 -37.25 -4.59 -18.59
CA ARG A 100 -38.64 -4.39 -18.15
C ARG A 100 -38.78 -3.25 -17.14
N GLY A 101 -37.73 -2.99 -16.36
CA GLY A 101 -37.65 -1.81 -15.50
C GLY A 101 -36.87 -0.70 -16.19
N ARG A 102 -37.54 0.05 -17.08
CA ARG A 102 -37.13 1.44 -17.33
C ARG A 102 -37.76 2.29 -16.20
N PRO A 103 -37.12 3.36 -15.69
CA PRO A 103 -37.89 4.41 -15.02
C PRO A 103 -39.01 4.92 -15.92
#